data_AF-A0A8H4U3W1-F1
#
_entry.id   AF-A0A8H4U3W1-F1
#
_cell.length_a   1.000
_cell.length_b   1.000
_cell.length_c   1.000
_cell.angle_alpha   90.00
_cell.angle_beta   90.00
_cell.angle_gamma   90.00
#
_symmetry.space_group_name_H-M   'P 1'
#
loop_
_entity.id
_entity.type
_entity.pdbx_description
1 polymer ?
#
loop_
_entity_poly.entity_id
_entity_poly.type
_entity_poly.pdbx_seq_one_letter_code
_entity_poly.pdbx_strand_id
1 'polypeptide(L)'
;MSPQNDQDQTNPQSTDSNLHSLESDVSWHRLRTLVQDVQAPDRLIIIGDVHGHLPELKALLQKVSFDKENGDHLIFVGDLVNKGPDSPGVVQLAMDLGASAVRGNNEDRVLAAHTAIKRGKSLDLIERLKNPALEAAKNEGDQSEAPVDAKDDLRSLSLGDLKPYSAESDFGTAAKLSDEQVVWLSSLPLILRIKVLKGAIAPPWSAGTLLVAHGGLVPSLPLEKQDPWAVMNMRSLVYPDSEANVPEVIWDNMIKGAKSRTRRYAAFQDATDEEAKIELNRLADVIKNGDGFSAQYKDGLIGFPLESREADWWIDAWNRSQHSIQDPEQRSIVVYGHDARVGLQVGTEEEESDGANELSKVARYTFGLDSGCVYGKKLTAMVVEKRTDGEGLSHSIVQVDAIKQDKD
;
A
#
# COMPACT_ATOMS: atom_id res chain seq x y z
N MET A 1 -49.92 -42.87 -49.96
CA MET A 1 -50.37 -42.44 -48.63
C MET A 1 -49.45 -41.32 -48.18
N SER A 2 -49.96 -40.08 -48.15
CA SER A 2 -49.45 -39.03 -47.25
C SER A 2 -49.84 -39.39 -45.78
N PRO A 3 -49.48 -38.63 -44.71
CA PRO A 3 -48.46 -37.58 -44.53
C PRO A 3 -47.70 -37.60 -43.15
N GLN A 4 -46.90 -36.55 -42.90
CA GLN A 4 -46.68 -35.75 -41.65
C GLN A 4 -45.77 -36.29 -40.52
N ASN A 5 -44.65 -35.62 -40.21
CA ASN A 5 -44.39 -34.40 -39.38
C ASN A 5 -44.15 -34.73 -37.90
N ASP A 6 -42.95 -34.45 -37.40
CA ASP A 6 -42.79 -33.38 -36.40
C ASP A 6 -41.35 -32.85 -36.42
N GLN A 7 -41.27 -31.52 -36.51
CA GLN A 7 -40.08 -30.72 -36.26
C GLN A 7 -40.08 -30.36 -34.78
N ASP A 8 -38.89 -30.32 -34.17
CA ASP A 8 -38.64 -29.31 -33.15
C ASP A 8 -37.24 -28.73 -33.34
N GLN A 9 -37.21 -27.48 -33.78
CA GLN A 9 -36.05 -26.59 -33.80
C GLN A 9 -36.18 -25.69 -32.58
N THR A 10 -35.19 -25.67 -31.69
CA THR A 10 -34.92 -24.48 -30.91
C THR A 10 -33.41 -24.22 -30.79
N ASN A 11 -33.11 -22.95 -31.01
CA ASN A 11 -31.83 -22.26 -31.13
C ASN A 11 -31.30 -21.89 -29.73
N PRO A 12 -30.00 -21.98 -29.39
CA PRO A 12 -29.50 -21.36 -28.18
C PRO A 12 -29.16 -19.88 -28.45
N GLN A 13 -30.06 -18.99 -28.03
CA GLN A 13 -29.77 -17.57 -27.83
C GLN A 13 -28.85 -17.36 -26.62
N SER A 14 -27.91 -16.42 -26.79
CA SER A 14 -27.37 -15.50 -25.78
C SER A 14 -26.87 -16.07 -24.44
N THR A 15 -25.55 -16.30 -24.35
CA THR A 15 -24.84 -16.40 -23.07
C THR A 15 -24.36 -15.01 -22.64
N ASP A 16 -25.27 -14.24 -22.05
CA ASP A 16 -24.99 -12.93 -21.44
C ASP A 16 -25.07 -13.01 -19.89
N SER A 17 -24.86 -14.20 -19.31
CA SER A 17 -25.16 -14.48 -17.90
C SER A 17 -23.96 -14.80 -17.01
N ASN A 18 -22.72 -14.50 -17.44
CA ASN A 18 -21.51 -14.83 -16.66
C ASN A 18 -20.80 -13.63 -16.01
N LEU A 19 -21.35 -12.42 -16.08
CA LEU A 19 -20.76 -11.26 -15.38
C LEU A 19 -21.24 -11.14 -13.91
N HIS A 20 -22.44 -11.61 -13.59
CA HIS A 20 -23.03 -11.44 -12.25
C HIS A 20 -22.52 -12.40 -11.17
N SER A 21 -21.72 -13.42 -11.51
CA SER A 21 -21.19 -14.38 -10.52
C SER A 21 -19.80 -14.03 -9.97
N LEU A 22 -19.17 -12.94 -10.44
CA LEU A 22 -17.90 -12.44 -9.90
C LEU A 22 -18.10 -11.37 -8.80
N GLU A 23 -19.32 -10.86 -8.64
CA GLU A 23 -19.63 -9.80 -7.67
C GLU A 23 -19.76 -10.31 -6.22
N SER A 24 -19.95 -11.62 -6.01
CA SER A 24 -20.29 -12.18 -4.68
C SER A 24 -19.11 -12.70 -3.84
N ASP A 25 -17.90 -12.83 -4.41
CA ASP A 25 -16.76 -13.49 -3.74
C ASP A 25 -15.68 -12.52 -3.21
N VAL A 26 -15.84 -11.21 -3.42
CA VAL A 26 -14.92 -10.23 -2.83
C VAL A 26 -15.32 -10.01 -1.37
N SER A 27 -14.74 -10.78 -0.45
CA SER A 27 -14.91 -10.60 0.99
C SER A 27 -14.22 -9.30 1.45
N TRP A 28 -14.89 -8.16 1.24
CA TRP A 28 -14.42 -6.83 1.64
C TRP A 28 -14.19 -6.68 3.15
N HIS A 29 -14.69 -7.63 3.95
CA HIS A 29 -14.75 -7.56 5.40
C HIS A 29 -13.39 -7.76 6.06
N ARG A 30 -12.42 -8.36 5.37
CA ARG A 30 -11.05 -8.53 5.88
C ARG A 30 -10.10 -8.52 4.70
N LEU A 31 -9.62 -7.34 4.30
CA LEU A 31 -8.47 -7.28 3.41
C LEU A 31 -7.39 -8.16 4.04
N ARG A 32 -6.98 -9.21 3.35
CA ARG A 32 -5.86 -10.06 3.78
C ARG A 32 -4.64 -9.63 2.99
N THR A 33 -3.47 -9.84 3.57
CA THR A 33 -2.22 -9.62 2.84
C THR A 33 -2.04 -10.73 1.83
N LEU A 34 -2.53 -10.47 0.61
CA LEU A 34 -2.30 -11.30 -0.55
C LEU A 34 -0.90 -11.02 -1.10
N VAL A 35 -0.08 -12.07 -1.15
CA VAL A 35 1.22 -12.08 -1.82
C VAL A 35 1.03 -12.74 -3.18
N GLN A 36 1.39 -12.03 -4.24
CA GLN A 36 1.32 -12.56 -5.60
C GLN A 36 2.73 -12.75 -6.16
N ASP A 37 3.00 -13.95 -6.64
CA ASP A 37 4.25 -14.26 -7.33
C ASP A 37 4.23 -13.71 -8.76
N VAL A 38 5.30 -13.02 -9.13
CA VAL A 38 5.55 -12.52 -10.49
C VAL A 38 6.83 -13.17 -11.00
N GLN A 39 6.77 -13.73 -12.20
CA GLN A 39 7.98 -14.27 -12.85
C GLN A 39 8.90 -13.10 -13.21
N ALA A 40 10.19 -13.23 -12.92
CA ALA A 40 11.16 -12.22 -13.33
C ALA A 40 11.33 -12.24 -14.85
N PRO A 41 10.91 -11.19 -15.59
CA PRO A 41 11.26 -11.04 -17.00
C PRO A 41 12.73 -10.63 -17.13
N ASP A 42 13.21 -10.47 -18.36
CA ASP A 42 14.56 -9.98 -18.63
C ASP A 42 14.75 -8.51 -18.20
N ARG A 43 13.68 -7.71 -18.25
CA ARG A 43 13.68 -6.29 -17.86
C ARG A 43 12.39 -5.89 -17.16
N LEU A 44 12.55 -5.40 -15.93
CA LEU A 44 11.48 -4.90 -15.06
C LEU A 44 11.55 -3.38 -14.98
N ILE A 45 10.41 -2.72 -15.12
CA ILE A 45 10.28 -1.27 -14.92
C ILE A 45 9.31 -1.06 -13.76
N ILE A 46 9.83 -0.58 -12.64
CA ILE A 46 9.06 -0.36 -11.40
C ILE A 46 8.86 1.14 -11.22
N ILE A 47 7.62 1.62 -11.21
CA ILE A 47 7.27 3.04 -11.17
C ILE A 47 6.71 3.41 -9.78
N GLY A 48 7.18 4.56 -9.28
CA GLY A 48 6.70 5.22 -8.05
C GLY A 48 5.26 5.74 -8.13
N ASP A 49 4.84 6.47 -7.09
CA ASP A 49 3.48 7.02 -6.93
C ASP A 49 3.12 8.00 -8.07
N VAL A 50 2.12 7.63 -8.88
CA VAL A 50 1.72 8.37 -10.10
C VAL A 50 0.64 9.40 -9.80
N HIS A 51 -0.33 9.07 -8.94
CA HIS A 51 -1.41 9.97 -8.53
C HIS A 51 -2.14 10.64 -9.69
N GLY A 52 -2.60 9.90 -10.71
CA GLY A 52 -3.37 10.48 -11.82
C GLY A 52 -2.60 11.43 -12.75
N HIS A 53 -1.27 11.48 -12.67
CA HIS A 53 -0.40 12.28 -13.55
C HIS A 53 -0.09 11.50 -14.84
N LEU A 54 -1.11 11.30 -15.68
CA LEU A 54 -1.01 10.54 -16.94
C LEU A 54 0.07 11.09 -17.91
N PRO A 55 0.22 12.41 -18.11
CA PRO A 55 1.26 12.94 -19.01
C PRO A 55 2.67 12.56 -18.56
N GLU A 56 2.96 12.68 -17.26
CA GLU A 56 4.23 12.30 -16.64
C GLU A 56 4.48 10.80 -16.78
N LEU A 57 3.46 9.97 -16.56
CA LEU A 57 3.57 8.52 -16.78
C LEU A 57 3.93 8.20 -18.23
N LYS A 58 3.25 8.80 -19.21
CA LYS A 58 3.56 8.61 -20.64
C LYS A 58 4.97 9.07 -20.98
N ALA A 59 5.39 10.23 -20.46
CA ALA A 59 6.73 10.76 -20.67
C ALA A 59 7.80 9.83 -20.08
N LEU A 60 7.54 9.26 -18.89
CA LEU A 60 8.45 8.33 -18.24
C LEU A 60 8.58 7.03 -19.03
N LEU A 61 7.45 6.45 -19.47
CA LEU A 61 7.43 5.24 -20.32
C LEU A 61 8.17 5.44 -21.64
N GLN A 62 8.01 6.62 -22.26
CA GLN A 62 8.79 6.98 -23.45
C GLN A 62 10.29 7.08 -23.13
N LYS A 63 10.65 7.72 -22.00
CA LYS A 63 12.04 7.93 -21.61
C LYS A 63 12.78 6.63 -21.29
N VAL A 64 12.11 5.65 -20.69
CA VAL A 64 12.69 4.30 -20.45
C VAL A 64 12.63 3.41 -21.70
N SER A 65 12.03 3.89 -22.80
CA SER A 65 11.75 3.12 -24.01
C SER A 65 11.05 1.81 -23.68
N PHE A 66 9.94 1.90 -22.93
CA PHE A 66 9.16 0.73 -22.51
C PHE A 66 8.65 -0.05 -23.73
N ASP A 67 8.93 -1.34 -23.77
CA ASP A 67 8.55 -2.23 -24.88
C ASP A 67 8.04 -3.59 -24.39
N LYS A 68 6.72 -3.65 -24.21
CA LYS A 68 6.01 -4.88 -23.83
C LYS A 68 6.22 -6.03 -24.81
N GLU A 69 6.26 -5.74 -26.11
CA GLU A 69 6.37 -6.78 -27.15
C GLU A 69 7.76 -7.43 -27.13
N ASN A 70 8.78 -6.70 -26.65
CA ASN A 70 10.14 -7.20 -26.44
C ASN A 70 10.41 -7.68 -25.01
N GLY A 71 9.36 -7.92 -24.21
CA GLY A 71 9.46 -8.60 -22.93
C GLY A 71 9.66 -7.71 -21.70
N ASP A 72 9.56 -6.39 -21.82
CA ASP A 72 9.50 -5.51 -20.65
C ASP A 72 8.22 -5.80 -19.85
N HIS A 73 8.34 -5.84 -18.51
CA HIS A 73 7.18 -5.86 -17.62
C HIS A 73 7.13 -4.63 -16.74
N LEU A 74 5.92 -4.06 -16.63
CA LEU A 74 5.66 -2.84 -15.87
C LEU A 74 5.06 -3.19 -14.50
N ILE A 75 5.61 -2.59 -13.45
CA ILE A 75 5.12 -2.72 -12.07
C ILE A 75 4.92 -1.33 -11.44
N PHE A 76 3.78 -1.12 -10.77
CA PHE A 76 3.55 0.09 -9.96
C PHE A 76 3.62 -0.23 -8.46
N VAL A 77 4.22 0.68 -7.68
CA VAL A 77 4.31 0.56 -6.21
C VAL A 77 3.05 1.00 -5.45
N GLY A 78 1.94 1.23 -6.15
CA GLY A 78 0.68 1.77 -5.60
C GLY A 78 0.50 3.26 -5.86
N ASP A 79 -0.59 3.83 -5.34
CA ASP A 79 -0.95 5.24 -5.48
C ASP A 79 -0.99 5.72 -6.95
N LEU A 80 -1.70 4.97 -7.78
CA LEU A 80 -2.02 5.31 -9.16
C LEU A 80 -3.10 6.40 -9.23
N VAL A 81 -4.02 6.42 -8.26
CA VAL A 81 -5.19 7.30 -8.25
C VAL A 81 -5.06 8.49 -7.29
N ASN A 82 -6.04 9.39 -7.31
CA ASN A 82 -6.14 10.61 -6.51
C ASN A 82 -5.08 11.68 -6.79
N LYS A 83 -5.36 12.89 -6.28
CA LYS A 83 -4.54 14.11 -6.24
C LYS A 83 -4.22 14.75 -7.61
N GLY A 84 -3.88 13.98 -8.64
CA GLY A 84 -3.70 14.48 -10.00
C GLY A 84 -4.99 14.48 -10.84
N PRO A 85 -4.90 14.98 -12.07
CA PRO A 85 -6.07 15.32 -12.88
C PRO A 85 -6.78 14.10 -13.50
N ASP A 86 -6.05 13.02 -13.78
CA ASP A 86 -6.53 11.92 -14.62
C ASP A 86 -6.25 10.54 -14.02
N SER A 87 -6.93 10.24 -12.91
CA SER A 87 -6.87 8.90 -12.30
C SER A 87 -7.40 7.79 -13.23
N PRO A 88 -8.57 7.92 -13.90
CA PRO A 88 -9.06 6.88 -14.81
C PRO A 88 -8.09 6.60 -15.96
N GLY A 89 -7.47 7.63 -16.54
CA GLY A 89 -6.51 7.46 -17.64
C GLY A 89 -5.23 6.74 -17.22
N VAL A 90 -4.71 6.98 -16.00
CA VAL A 90 -3.58 6.22 -15.45
C VAL A 90 -3.93 4.75 -15.26
N VAL A 91 -5.10 4.47 -14.65
CA VAL A 91 -5.56 3.09 -14.43
C VAL A 91 -5.78 2.38 -15.76
N GLN A 92 -6.44 3.04 -16.72
CA GLN A 92 -6.66 2.46 -18.05
C GLN A 92 -5.34 2.11 -18.74
N LEU A 93 -4.36 3.02 -18.73
CA LEU A 93 -3.06 2.76 -19.33
C LEU A 93 -2.36 1.57 -18.64
N ALA A 94 -2.42 1.46 -17.32
CA ALA A 94 -1.86 0.32 -16.60
C ALA A 94 -2.54 -1.00 -17.02
N MET A 95 -3.86 -1.01 -17.16
CA MET A 95 -4.63 -2.17 -17.62
C MET A 95 -4.28 -2.55 -19.06
N ASP A 96 -4.24 -1.59 -19.98
CA ASP A 96 -3.93 -1.82 -21.40
C ASP A 96 -2.51 -2.41 -21.59
N LEU A 97 -1.56 -1.93 -20.78
CA LEU A 97 -0.19 -2.45 -20.77
C LEU A 97 -0.07 -3.81 -20.07
N GLY A 98 -1.10 -4.30 -19.38
CA GLY A 98 -1.04 -5.54 -18.60
C GLY A 98 -0.08 -5.43 -17.42
N ALA A 99 0.06 -4.23 -16.85
CA ALA A 99 0.97 -3.98 -15.75
C ALA A 99 0.54 -4.74 -14.47
N SER A 100 1.51 -5.08 -13.64
CA SER A 100 1.24 -5.44 -12.24
C SER A 100 1.27 -4.19 -11.37
N ALA A 101 0.56 -4.23 -10.25
CA ALA A 101 0.62 -3.17 -9.25
C ALA A 101 0.36 -3.76 -7.86
N VAL A 102 0.88 -3.11 -6.83
CA VAL A 102 0.39 -3.31 -5.47
C VAL A 102 -0.67 -2.26 -5.14
N ARG A 103 -1.60 -2.58 -4.24
CA ARG A 103 -2.58 -1.63 -3.75
C ARG A 103 -1.91 -0.61 -2.83
N GLY A 104 -2.07 0.68 -3.13
CA GLY A 104 -1.70 1.77 -2.24
C GLY A 104 -2.84 2.21 -1.35
N ASN A 105 -2.56 3.14 -0.44
CA ASN A 105 -3.58 3.63 0.48
C ASN A 105 -4.62 4.52 -0.23
N ASN A 106 -4.29 5.16 -1.35
CA ASN A 106 -5.27 5.91 -2.13
C ASN A 106 -6.24 5.01 -2.87
N GLU A 107 -5.77 3.90 -3.47
CA GLU A 107 -6.65 2.90 -4.06
C GLU A 107 -7.63 2.36 -3.01
N ASP A 108 -7.14 2.04 -1.81
CA ASP A 108 -7.97 1.53 -0.73
C ASP A 108 -9.05 2.52 -0.28
N ARG A 109 -8.73 3.81 -0.16
CA ARG A 109 -9.72 4.86 0.15
C ARG A 109 -10.75 5.08 -0.97
N VAL A 110 -10.31 5.10 -2.22
CA VAL A 110 -11.20 5.28 -3.39
C VAL A 110 -12.15 4.10 -3.53
N LEU A 111 -11.69 2.87 -3.27
CA LEU A 111 -12.53 1.67 -3.32
C LEU A 111 -13.56 1.66 -2.18
N ALA A 112 -13.21 2.19 -1.01
CA ALA A 112 -14.16 2.42 0.08
C ALA A 112 -15.23 3.45 -0.34
N ALA A 113 -14.81 4.58 -0.93
CA ALA A 113 -15.73 5.60 -1.43
C ALA A 113 -16.67 5.07 -2.53
N HIS A 114 -16.13 4.30 -3.48
CA HIS A 114 -16.91 3.65 -4.54
C HIS A 114 -17.98 2.70 -3.98
N THR A 115 -17.60 1.87 -3.01
CA THR A 115 -18.53 0.97 -2.31
C THR A 115 -19.67 1.74 -1.64
N ALA A 116 -19.35 2.86 -0.99
CA ALA A 116 -20.36 3.72 -0.38
C ALA A 116 -21.32 4.34 -1.42
N ILE A 117 -20.81 4.75 -2.59
CA ILE A 117 -21.63 5.26 -3.70
C ILE A 117 -22.60 4.18 -4.21
N LYS A 118 -22.11 2.97 -4.53
CA LYS A 118 -22.94 1.86 -5.06
C LYS A 118 -24.07 1.45 -4.11
N ARG A 119 -23.87 1.60 -2.80
CA ARG A 119 -24.90 1.31 -1.77
C ARG A 119 -25.95 2.42 -1.63
N GLY A 120 -25.97 3.42 -2.52
CA GLY A 120 -26.95 4.49 -2.50
C GLY A 120 -26.72 5.54 -1.41
N LYS A 121 -25.51 5.58 -0.81
CA LYS A 121 -25.15 6.61 0.20
C LYS A 121 -24.51 7.84 -0.45
N SER A 122 -25.06 8.24 -1.60
CA SER A 122 -24.58 9.39 -2.37
C SER A 122 -25.14 10.69 -1.78
N LEU A 123 -24.26 11.65 -1.48
CA LEU A 123 -24.53 12.99 -0.93
C LEU A 123 -24.99 13.07 0.54
N ASP A 124 -26.06 12.40 0.97
CA ASP A 124 -26.55 12.47 2.37
C ASP A 124 -25.50 11.97 3.37
N LEU A 125 -24.74 10.92 3.02
CA LEU A 125 -23.62 10.45 3.82
C LEU A 125 -22.46 11.44 3.77
N ILE A 126 -22.10 11.97 2.60
CA ILE A 126 -21.04 12.99 2.49
C ILE A 126 -21.39 14.22 3.35
N GLU A 127 -22.64 14.65 3.37
CA GLU A 127 -23.14 15.77 4.17
C GLU A 127 -23.19 15.44 5.68
N ARG A 128 -23.64 14.23 6.05
CA ARG A 128 -23.56 13.73 7.44
C ARG A 128 -22.13 13.54 7.92
N LEU A 129 -21.20 13.18 7.04
CA LEU A 129 -19.78 12.98 7.32
C LEU A 129 -18.99 14.29 7.34
N LYS A 130 -19.49 15.35 6.70
CA LYS A 130 -19.03 16.75 6.89
C LYS A 130 -19.46 17.29 8.26
N ASN A 131 -20.59 16.84 8.81
CA ASN A 131 -21.20 17.39 10.04
C ASN A 131 -20.59 17.02 11.42
N PRO A 132 -19.69 16.04 11.63
CA PRO A 132 -18.98 15.90 12.91
C PRO A 132 -17.87 16.97 13.06
N ALA A 133 -17.42 17.58 11.96
CA ALA A 133 -16.42 18.65 11.96
C ALA A 133 -17.00 19.99 12.50
N LEU A 134 -18.31 20.21 12.33
CA LEU A 134 -19.00 21.41 12.82
C LEU A 134 -19.26 21.38 14.34
N GLU A 135 -19.37 20.20 14.94
CA GLU A 135 -19.46 20.04 16.41
C GLU A 135 -18.08 20.04 17.07
N ALA A 136 -17.03 19.53 16.39
CA ALA A 136 -15.65 19.61 16.89
C ALA A 136 -15.09 21.03 16.87
N ALA A 137 -15.40 21.84 15.86
CA ALA A 137 -15.01 23.26 15.81
C ALA A 137 -15.70 24.12 16.90
N LYS A 138 -16.81 23.64 17.49
CA LYS A 138 -17.45 24.29 18.65
C LYS A 138 -16.79 23.93 19.99
N ASN A 139 -15.99 22.85 20.04
CA ASN A 139 -15.33 22.36 21.24
C ASN A 139 -13.83 22.73 21.33
N GLU A 140 -13.32 23.62 20.46
CA GLU A 140 -11.99 24.23 20.63
C GLU A 140 -11.94 25.29 21.75
N GLY A 141 -13.04 25.49 22.49
CA GLY A 141 -13.16 26.48 23.56
C GLY A 141 -13.13 25.96 25.00
N ASP A 142 -13.04 24.64 25.25
CA ASP A 142 -13.06 24.11 26.63
C ASP A 142 -11.79 23.31 26.95
N GLN A 143 -10.77 24.03 27.43
CA GLN A 143 -9.61 23.45 28.10
C GLN A 143 -9.97 23.11 29.55
N SER A 144 -10.77 22.07 29.75
CA SER A 144 -10.83 21.40 31.05
C SER A 144 -10.07 20.07 30.96
N GLU A 145 -8.96 20.00 31.71
CA GLU A 145 -8.14 18.81 31.88
C GLU A 145 -9.00 17.66 32.42
N ALA A 146 -9.21 16.62 31.62
CA ALA A 146 -9.82 15.39 32.08
C ALA A 146 -8.76 14.49 32.78
N PRO A 147 -9.16 13.68 33.79
CA PRO A 147 -8.22 13.04 34.70
C PRO A 147 -7.36 11.93 34.09
N VAL A 148 -6.26 11.64 34.77
CA VAL A 148 -5.07 10.83 34.43
C VAL A 148 -5.32 9.31 34.20
N ASP A 149 -6.57 8.86 34.01
CA ASP A 149 -6.93 7.46 33.73
C ASP A 149 -7.28 7.18 32.26
N ALA A 150 -7.06 8.14 31.36
CA ALA A 150 -7.35 8.05 29.92
C ALA A 150 -6.39 7.13 29.10
N LYS A 151 -5.89 6.04 29.69
CA LYS A 151 -5.03 5.06 29.00
C LYS A 151 -5.78 4.05 28.14
N ASP A 152 -7.05 4.31 27.79
CA ASP A 152 -7.87 3.38 27.02
C ASP A 152 -8.89 4.04 26.06
N ASP A 153 -8.46 5.07 25.34
CA ASP A 153 -9.28 5.76 24.33
C ASP A 153 -9.61 4.90 23.09
N LEU A 154 -9.20 3.62 23.04
CA LEU A 154 -9.66 2.69 21.98
C LEU A 154 -10.88 1.88 22.42
N ARG A 155 -10.92 1.43 23.67
CA ARG A 155 -11.99 0.57 24.20
C ARG A 155 -13.33 1.30 24.36
N SER A 156 -13.28 2.63 24.45
CA SER A 156 -14.44 3.51 24.53
C SER A 156 -15.09 3.82 23.18
N LEU A 157 -14.42 3.54 22.06
CA LEU A 157 -14.89 3.96 20.74
C LEU A 157 -15.91 2.99 20.15
N SER A 158 -16.87 3.56 19.44
CA SER A 158 -17.79 2.86 18.54
C SER A 158 -17.47 3.15 17.08
N LEU A 159 -18.12 2.45 16.16
CA LEU A 159 -18.01 2.72 14.72
C LEU A 159 -18.41 4.16 14.37
N GLY A 160 -19.39 4.72 15.08
CA GLY A 160 -19.86 6.10 14.90
C GLY A 160 -18.83 7.16 15.30
N ASP A 161 -17.91 6.83 16.19
CA ASP A 161 -16.82 7.72 16.63
C ASP A 161 -15.64 7.74 15.65
N LEU A 162 -15.59 6.75 14.74
CA LEU A 162 -14.57 6.64 13.73
C LEU A 162 -14.91 7.53 12.52
N LYS A 163 -14.10 8.58 12.33
CA LYS A 163 -14.19 9.47 11.17
C LYS A 163 -14.19 8.69 9.83
N PRO A 164 -14.76 9.27 8.77
CA PRO A 164 -14.71 8.72 7.41
C PRO A 164 -13.31 8.25 7.04
N TYR A 165 -13.23 7.03 6.51
CA TYR A 165 -11.99 6.51 5.94
C TYR A 165 -11.63 7.19 4.60
N SER A 166 -12.61 7.83 3.95
CA SER A 166 -12.45 8.55 2.69
C SER A 166 -12.70 10.06 2.83
N ALA A 167 -11.93 10.85 2.10
CA ALA A 167 -12.09 12.28 1.92
C ALA A 167 -12.99 12.59 0.71
N GLU A 168 -13.47 13.84 0.59
CA GLU A 168 -14.31 14.29 -0.54
C GLU A 168 -13.65 14.04 -1.91
N SER A 169 -12.33 14.21 -1.99
CA SER A 169 -11.56 13.89 -3.20
C SER A 169 -11.66 12.43 -3.62
N ASP A 170 -11.74 11.50 -2.65
CA ASP A 170 -11.82 10.07 -2.93
C ASP A 170 -13.15 9.70 -3.58
N PHE A 171 -14.25 10.35 -3.17
CA PHE A 171 -15.56 10.20 -3.83
C PHE A 171 -15.54 10.78 -5.25
N GLY A 172 -14.89 11.92 -5.44
CA GLY A 172 -14.72 12.52 -6.76
C GLY A 172 -13.94 11.63 -7.73
N THR A 173 -12.90 10.95 -7.25
CA THR A 173 -12.16 9.95 -8.03
C THR A 173 -13.00 8.70 -8.27
N ALA A 174 -13.63 8.15 -7.23
CA ALA A 174 -14.46 6.95 -7.32
C ALA A 174 -15.59 7.09 -8.34
N ALA A 175 -16.24 8.26 -8.42
CA ALA A 175 -17.32 8.52 -9.37
C ALA A 175 -16.87 8.60 -10.84
N LYS A 176 -15.56 8.73 -11.10
CA LYS A 176 -14.99 8.82 -12.46
C LYS A 176 -14.45 7.50 -12.99
N LEU A 177 -14.27 6.49 -12.13
CA LEU A 177 -13.76 5.17 -12.52
C LEU A 177 -14.87 4.34 -13.15
N SER A 178 -14.53 3.52 -14.17
CA SER A 178 -15.43 2.48 -14.67
C SER A 178 -15.50 1.28 -13.73
N ASP A 179 -16.51 0.42 -13.91
CA ASP A 179 -16.65 -0.80 -13.11
C ASP A 179 -15.45 -1.76 -13.35
N GLU A 180 -14.92 -1.84 -14.58
CA GLU A 180 -13.74 -2.66 -14.89
C GLU A 180 -12.48 -2.14 -14.19
N GLN A 181 -12.32 -0.83 -14.11
CA GLN A 181 -11.20 -0.19 -13.40
C GLN A 181 -11.30 -0.44 -11.90
N VAL A 182 -12.51 -0.35 -11.33
CA VAL A 182 -12.76 -0.67 -9.93
C VAL A 182 -12.43 -2.13 -9.64
N VAL A 183 -12.88 -3.06 -10.50
CA VAL A 183 -12.56 -4.48 -10.37
C VAL A 183 -11.05 -4.70 -10.41
N TRP A 184 -10.34 -4.10 -11.37
CA TRP A 184 -8.89 -4.22 -11.46
C TRP A 184 -8.18 -3.69 -10.21
N LEU A 185 -8.51 -2.47 -9.77
CA LEU A 185 -7.97 -1.88 -8.54
C LEU A 185 -8.26 -2.71 -7.28
N SER A 186 -9.43 -3.36 -7.23
CA SER A 186 -9.80 -4.23 -6.12
C SER A 186 -9.04 -5.55 -6.09
N SER A 187 -8.56 -6.01 -7.24
CA SER A 187 -7.81 -7.25 -7.40
C SER A 187 -6.32 -7.12 -7.06
N LEU A 188 -5.82 -5.90 -6.91
CA LEU A 188 -4.39 -5.65 -6.67
C LEU A 188 -3.92 -6.33 -5.37
N PRO A 189 -2.84 -7.13 -5.41
CA PRO A 189 -2.22 -7.69 -4.20
C PRO A 189 -1.62 -6.59 -3.34
N LEU A 190 -1.33 -6.91 -2.08
CA LEU A 190 -0.60 -5.99 -1.20
C LEU A 190 0.90 -6.11 -1.35
N ILE A 191 1.37 -7.29 -1.77
CA ILE A 191 2.79 -7.58 -1.94
C ILE A 191 2.97 -8.34 -3.26
N LEU A 192 3.87 -7.87 -4.11
CA LEU A 192 4.38 -8.67 -5.22
C LEU A 192 5.71 -9.31 -4.81
N ARG A 193 5.88 -10.59 -5.12
CA ARG A 193 7.10 -11.35 -4.88
C ARG A 193 7.71 -11.79 -6.21
N ILE A 194 8.92 -11.34 -6.46
CA ILE A 194 9.68 -11.63 -7.68
C ILE A 194 10.90 -12.44 -7.27
N LYS A 195 10.97 -13.69 -7.71
CA LYS A 195 12.16 -14.51 -7.48
C LYS A 195 13.30 -13.99 -8.36
N VAL A 196 14.38 -13.56 -7.73
CA VAL A 196 15.55 -13.03 -8.43
C VAL A 196 16.29 -14.18 -9.13
N LEU A 197 16.88 -13.88 -10.29
CA LEU A 197 17.66 -14.84 -11.05
C LEU A 197 18.86 -15.32 -10.26
N LYS A 198 19.06 -16.64 -10.21
CA LYS A 198 20.23 -17.27 -9.59
C LYS A 198 21.50 -16.84 -10.34
N GLY A 199 22.52 -16.41 -9.59
CA GLY A 199 23.85 -16.11 -10.13
C GLY A 199 24.36 -14.67 -9.91
N ALA A 200 23.53 -13.76 -9.39
CA ALA A 200 24.02 -12.46 -8.91
C ALA A 200 24.87 -12.64 -7.65
N ILE A 201 26.12 -12.19 -7.68
CA ILE A 201 27.09 -12.44 -6.60
C ILE A 201 27.30 -11.25 -5.65
N ALA A 202 26.88 -10.05 -6.04
CA ALA A 202 27.10 -8.84 -5.25
C ALA A 202 25.79 -8.32 -4.61
N PRO A 203 25.82 -7.92 -3.33
CA PRO A 203 24.72 -7.20 -2.70
C PRO A 203 24.37 -5.89 -3.44
N PRO A 204 23.09 -5.48 -3.43
CA PRO A 204 21.96 -6.19 -2.84
C PRO A 204 21.41 -7.30 -3.75
N TRP A 205 21.83 -7.38 -5.02
CA TRP A 205 21.28 -8.28 -6.03
C TRP A 205 21.59 -9.76 -5.80
N SER A 206 22.51 -10.08 -4.89
CA SER A 206 22.68 -11.43 -4.36
C SER A 206 21.52 -11.90 -3.47
N ALA A 207 20.56 -11.03 -3.15
CA ALA A 207 19.32 -11.40 -2.47
C ALA A 207 18.46 -12.35 -3.32
N GLY A 208 17.85 -13.35 -2.69
CA GLY A 208 17.04 -14.33 -3.42
C GLY A 208 15.69 -13.81 -3.90
N THR A 209 15.20 -12.70 -3.32
CA THR A 209 13.86 -12.19 -3.60
C THR A 209 13.86 -10.66 -3.73
N LEU A 210 13.08 -10.17 -4.70
CA LEU A 210 12.68 -8.78 -4.84
C LEU A 210 11.18 -8.68 -4.49
N LEU A 211 10.85 -7.79 -3.57
CA LEU A 211 9.50 -7.53 -3.09
C LEU A 211 9.08 -6.14 -3.54
N VAL A 212 7.80 -5.99 -3.86
CA VAL A 212 7.17 -4.68 -4.03
C VAL A 212 6.04 -4.56 -3.04
N ALA A 213 6.02 -3.46 -2.29
CA ALA A 213 5.01 -3.12 -1.29
C ALA A 213 4.87 -1.59 -1.24
N HIS A 214 3.70 -1.06 -0.89
CA HIS A 214 3.47 0.38 -1.02
C HIS A 214 4.12 1.21 0.10
N GLY A 215 3.72 0.98 1.36
CA GLY A 215 4.17 1.71 2.55
C GLY A 215 5.34 1.05 3.29
N GLY A 216 5.44 -0.28 3.25
CA GLY A 216 6.60 -1.02 3.77
C GLY A 216 6.27 -2.43 4.29
N LEU A 217 7.26 -3.12 4.86
CA LEU A 217 7.08 -4.42 5.51
C LEU A 217 7.70 -4.45 6.92
N VAL A 218 6.99 -5.06 7.88
CA VAL A 218 7.51 -5.28 9.24
C VAL A 218 8.53 -6.44 9.18
N PRO A 219 9.78 -6.25 9.60
CA PRO A 219 10.79 -7.32 9.62
C PRO A 219 10.35 -8.52 10.48
N SER A 220 10.91 -9.69 10.18
CA SER A 220 10.66 -10.97 10.88
C SER A 220 9.21 -11.51 10.85
N LEU A 221 8.25 -10.77 10.30
CA LEU A 221 6.90 -11.27 10.04
C LEU A 221 6.82 -11.95 8.66
N PRO A 222 6.26 -13.17 8.56
CA PRO A 222 5.95 -13.77 7.26
C PRO A 222 5.09 -12.83 6.40
N LEU A 223 5.31 -12.83 5.08
CA LEU A 223 4.67 -11.89 4.15
C LEU A 223 3.13 -11.95 4.25
N GLU A 224 2.56 -13.14 4.35
CA GLU A 224 1.12 -13.38 4.44
C GLU A 224 0.53 -12.98 5.81
N LYS A 225 1.38 -12.61 6.77
CA LYS A 225 1.03 -12.25 8.16
C LYS A 225 1.21 -10.76 8.44
N GLN A 226 1.69 -10.00 7.46
CA GLN A 226 1.76 -8.54 7.55
C GLN A 226 0.37 -7.94 7.73
N ASP A 227 0.28 -6.82 8.43
CA ASP A 227 -0.95 -6.02 8.53
C ASP A 227 -1.23 -5.33 7.19
N PRO A 228 -2.39 -5.57 6.56
CA PRO A 228 -2.81 -4.87 5.35
C PRO A 228 -2.69 -3.35 5.43
N TRP A 229 -3.07 -2.75 6.56
CA TRP A 229 -2.95 -1.31 6.77
C TRP A 229 -1.49 -0.89 6.85
N ALA A 230 -0.64 -1.64 7.55
CA ALA A 230 0.77 -1.29 7.67
C ALA A 230 1.47 -1.35 6.33
N VAL A 231 1.19 -2.39 5.52
CA VAL A 231 1.74 -2.55 4.17
C VAL A 231 1.45 -1.34 3.28
N MET A 232 0.36 -0.62 3.54
CA MET A 232 -0.03 0.57 2.76
C MET A 232 0.27 1.91 3.46
N ASN A 233 0.49 1.95 4.78
CA ASN A 233 0.46 3.23 5.52
C ASN A 233 1.67 3.48 6.43
N MET A 234 2.42 2.46 6.83
CA MET A 234 3.44 2.65 7.85
C MET A 234 4.66 3.45 7.34
N ARG A 235 5.41 4.02 8.28
CA ARG A 235 6.66 4.75 8.05
C ARG A 235 7.73 4.45 9.10
N SER A 236 7.32 4.12 10.31
CA SER A 236 8.22 3.69 11.37
C SER A 236 7.63 2.54 12.19
N LEU A 237 8.45 1.96 13.04
CA LEU A 237 8.18 0.87 13.95
C LEU A 237 8.54 1.31 15.36
N VAL A 238 7.68 1.01 16.33
CA VAL A 238 8.02 1.06 17.75
C VAL A 238 8.12 -0.36 18.30
N TYR A 239 9.04 -0.58 19.22
CA TYR A 239 9.23 -1.86 19.91
C TYR A 239 8.97 -1.63 21.40
N PRO A 240 7.70 -1.64 21.85
CA PRO A 240 7.40 -1.47 23.26
C PRO A 240 7.98 -2.63 24.05
N ASP A 241 8.45 -2.37 25.27
CA ASP A 241 8.80 -3.42 26.22
C ASP A 241 7.54 -4.03 26.85
N SER A 242 7.70 -5.04 27.71
CA SER A 242 6.58 -5.71 28.40
C SER A 242 5.77 -4.80 29.32
N GLU A 243 6.24 -3.58 29.58
CA GLU A 243 5.53 -2.56 30.35
C GLU A 243 4.84 -1.52 29.44
N ALA A 244 4.97 -1.66 28.11
CA ALA A 244 4.52 -0.72 27.10
C ALA A 244 5.03 0.71 27.33
N ASN A 245 6.23 0.85 27.90
CA ASN A 245 6.83 2.15 28.18
C ASN A 245 7.33 2.80 26.89
N VAL A 246 6.53 3.74 26.37
CA VAL A 246 6.88 4.54 25.19
C VAL A 246 6.65 6.03 25.47
N PRO A 247 7.37 6.94 24.80
CA PRO A 247 7.08 8.37 24.90
C PRO A 247 5.63 8.68 24.51
N GLU A 248 5.03 9.71 25.14
CA GLU A 248 3.63 10.09 24.92
C GLU A 248 3.29 10.33 23.44
N VAL A 249 4.18 10.99 22.69
CA VAL A 249 4.03 11.19 21.25
C VAL A 249 3.94 9.87 20.47
N ILE A 250 4.64 8.82 20.91
CA ILE A 250 4.61 7.51 20.29
C ILE A 250 3.32 6.78 20.66
N TRP A 251 2.91 6.85 21.92
CA TRP A 251 1.62 6.33 22.38
C TRP A 251 0.47 6.89 21.55
N ASP A 252 0.41 8.22 21.39
CA ASP A 252 -0.59 8.90 20.57
C ASP A 252 -0.59 8.41 19.12
N ASN A 253 0.58 8.18 18.54
CA ASN A 253 0.71 7.65 17.18
C ASN A 253 0.23 6.20 17.08
N MET A 254 0.45 5.37 18.10
CA MET A 254 -0.10 4.01 18.17
C MET A 254 -1.63 4.04 18.20
N ILE A 255 -2.23 4.89 19.03
CA ILE A 255 -3.69 5.07 19.13
C ILE A 255 -4.26 5.61 17.80
N LYS A 256 -3.64 6.62 17.21
CA LYS A 256 -4.04 7.16 15.89
C LYS A 256 -3.98 6.10 14.80
N GLY A 257 -2.91 5.31 14.77
CA GLY A 257 -2.75 4.20 13.85
C GLY A 257 -3.82 3.12 14.03
N ALA A 258 -4.16 2.76 15.28
CA ALA A 258 -5.23 1.80 15.57
C ALA A 258 -6.59 2.31 15.10
N LYS A 259 -6.91 3.58 15.37
CA LYS A 259 -8.12 4.24 14.83
C LYS A 259 -8.14 4.20 13.30
N SER A 260 -7.01 4.54 12.65
CA SER A 260 -6.88 4.55 11.19
C SER A 260 -7.13 3.18 10.56
N ARG A 261 -6.59 2.10 11.17
CA ARG A 261 -6.86 0.70 10.78
C ARG A 261 -8.34 0.37 10.83
N THR A 262 -9.01 0.73 11.93
CA THR A 262 -10.40 0.36 12.17
C THR A 262 -11.39 1.18 11.32
N ARG A 263 -11.05 2.42 10.93
CA ARG A 263 -11.91 3.26 10.07
C ARG A 263 -12.33 2.58 8.77
N ARG A 264 -11.50 1.68 8.24
CA ARG A 264 -11.81 0.87 7.06
C ARG A 264 -13.13 0.13 7.20
N TYR A 265 -13.34 -0.53 8.33
CA TYR A 265 -14.56 -1.28 8.62
C TYR A 265 -15.82 -0.40 8.52
N ALA A 266 -15.74 0.85 8.98
CA ALA A 266 -16.83 1.82 8.90
C ALA A 266 -17.17 2.25 7.46
N ALA A 267 -16.15 2.35 6.60
CA ALA A 267 -16.33 2.86 5.24
C ALA A 267 -16.78 1.80 4.24
N PHE A 268 -16.35 0.54 4.42
CA PHE A 268 -16.87 -0.58 3.64
C PHE A 268 -18.23 -1.08 4.16
N GLN A 269 -18.68 -0.62 5.35
CA GLN A 269 -20.03 -0.78 5.90
C GLN A 269 -20.57 -2.22 5.96
N ASP A 270 -19.62 -3.12 6.09
CA ASP A 270 -19.80 -4.57 6.06
C ASP A 270 -19.53 -5.16 7.45
N ALA A 271 -18.84 -4.40 8.29
CA ALA A 271 -18.60 -4.73 9.68
C ALA A 271 -19.67 -4.12 10.59
N THR A 272 -20.14 -4.92 11.54
CA THR A 272 -20.98 -4.49 12.65
C THR A 272 -20.20 -3.65 13.66
N ASP A 273 -20.89 -2.83 14.45
CA ASP A 273 -20.29 -2.13 15.61
C ASP A 273 -19.54 -3.10 16.54
N GLU A 274 -20.04 -4.33 16.65
CA GLU A 274 -19.43 -5.38 17.46
C GLU A 274 -18.08 -5.83 16.89
N GLU A 275 -17.98 -6.04 15.59
CA GLU A 275 -16.71 -6.41 14.94
C GLU A 275 -15.66 -5.30 15.05
N ALA A 276 -16.07 -4.04 14.90
CA ALA A 276 -15.18 -2.91 15.09
C ALA A 276 -14.69 -2.80 16.54
N LYS A 277 -15.58 -3.03 17.52
CA LYS A 277 -15.21 -3.07 18.95
C LYS A 277 -14.26 -4.22 19.28
N ILE A 278 -14.49 -5.41 18.73
CA ILE A 278 -13.58 -6.55 18.91
C ILE A 278 -12.18 -6.19 18.44
N GLU A 279 -12.05 -5.55 17.26
CA GLU A 279 -10.75 -5.18 16.73
C GLU A 279 -10.08 -4.03 17.52
N LEU A 280 -10.85 -3.02 17.94
CA LEU A 280 -10.34 -1.95 18.79
C LEU A 280 -9.84 -2.47 20.14
N ASN A 281 -10.59 -3.39 20.76
CA ASN A 281 -10.19 -4.03 22.01
C ASN A 281 -8.92 -4.87 21.82
N ARG A 282 -8.83 -5.64 20.74
CA ARG A 282 -7.63 -6.41 20.39
C ARG A 282 -6.41 -5.51 20.22
N LEU A 283 -6.55 -4.39 19.51
CA LEU A 283 -5.45 -3.42 19.34
C LEU A 283 -5.08 -2.74 20.66
N ALA A 284 -6.07 -2.45 21.51
CA ALA A 284 -5.82 -1.91 22.85
C ALA A 284 -5.06 -2.91 23.74
N ASP A 285 -5.37 -4.21 23.68
CA ASP A 285 -4.61 -5.25 24.37
C ASP A 285 -3.16 -5.30 23.87
N VAL A 286 -2.98 -5.34 22.55
CA VAL A 286 -1.65 -5.39 21.91
C VAL A 286 -0.78 -4.20 22.32
N ILE A 287 -1.34 -2.98 22.25
CA ILE A 287 -0.62 -1.75 22.64
C ILE A 287 -0.26 -1.79 24.12
N LYS A 288 -1.20 -2.18 24.98
CA LYS A 288 -1.02 -2.20 26.44
C LYS A 288 0.00 -3.24 26.91
N ASN A 289 0.05 -4.40 26.28
CA ASN A 289 0.92 -5.50 26.68
C ASN A 289 2.33 -5.40 26.10
N GLY A 290 2.54 -4.51 25.11
CA GLY A 290 3.81 -4.39 24.41
C GLY A 290 4.18 -5.63 23.59
N ASP A 291 3.20 -6.41 23.15
CA ASP A 291 3.37 -7.68 22.42
C ASP A 291 3.92 -7.51 20.98
N GLY A 292 4.43 -6.33 20.62
CA GLY A 292 4.67 -5.94 19.23
C GLY A 292 3.36 -5.95 18.41
N PHE A 293 3.42 -5.94 17.07
CA PHE A 293 2.17 -6.10 16.29
C PHE A 293 1.59 -7.53 16.38
N SER A 294 2.37 -8.51 16.86
CA SER A 294 1.92 -9.91 16.98
C SER A 294 2.57 -10.65 18.15
N ALA A 295 1.75 -11.17 19.05
CA ALA A 295 2.17 -11.96 20.22
C ALA A 295 2.68 -13.39 19.91
N GLN A 296 2.70 -13.82 18.63
CA GLN A 296 2.83 -15.24 18.27
C GLN A 296 4.13 -15.63 17.55
N TYR A 297 4.95 -14.69 17.08
CA TYR A 297 6.20 -15.03 16.40
C TYR A 297 7.38 -14.77 17.33
N LYS A 298 8.06 -15.86 17.74
CA LYS A 298 9.14 -15.84 18.74
C LYS A 298 10.53 -15.58 18.17
N ASP A 299 10.64 -15.50 16.85
CA ASP A 299 11.92 -15.34 16.14
C ASP A 299 12.16 -13.86 15.82
N GLY A 300 12.45 -13.07 16.86
CA GLY A 300 12.83 -11.65 16.74
C GLY A 300 11.81 -10.66 17.29
N LEU A 301 12.28 -9.43 17.52
CA LEU A 301 11.45 -8.30 17.93
C LEU A 301 10.53 -7.87 16.77
N ILE A 302 9.21 -7.90 16.99
CA ILE A 302 8.22 -7.45 16.01
C ILE A 302 7.78 -6.05 16.36
N GLY A 303 8.08 -5.09 15.47
CA GLY A 303 7.70 -3.71 15.69
C GLY A 303 6.20 -3.49 15.51
N PHE A 304 5.61 -2.60 16.31
CA PHE A 304 4.29 -2.05 16.08
C PHE A 304 4.37 -0.93 15.02
N PRO A 305 3.66 -1.05 13.88
CA PRO A 305 3.76 -0.09 12.81
C PRO A 305 3.04 1.22 13.07
N LEU A 306 3.73 2.33 12.80
CA LEU A 306 3.25 3.70 12.93
C LEU A 306 3.18 4.37 11.57
N GLU A 307 2.16 5.21 11.37
CA GLU A 307 2.04 6.06 10.17
C GLU A 307 3.04 7.23 10.20
N SER A 308 3.47 7.63 11.40
CA SER A 308 4.43 8.70 11.64
C SER A 308 5.87 8.24 11.45
N ARG A 309 6.82 9.19 11.49
CA ARG A 309 8.27 8.95 11.39
C ARG A 309 8.98 9.16 12.73
N GLU A 310 8.22 9.14 13.82
CA GLU A 310 8.71 9.52 15.16
C GLU A 310 9.47 8.37 15.86
N ALA A 311 9.39 7.15 15.34
CA ALA A 311 10.09 5.98 15.86
C ALA A 311 11.14 5.47 14.87
N ASP A 312 11.63 4.24 15.06
CA ASP A 312 12.63 3.61 14.19
C ASP A 312 12.08 3.41 12.78
N TRP A 313 12.75 3.96 11.77
CA TRP A 313 12.22 3.93 10.41
C TRP A 313 12.20 2.50 9.89
N TRP A 314 11.08 2.09 9.29
CA TRP A 314 10.92 0.69 8.89
C TRP A 314 11.97 0.28 7.85
N ILE A 315 12.43 1.22 7.02
CA ILE A 315 13.48 0.98 6.04
C ILE A 315 14.81 0.62 6.71
N ASP A 316 15.16 1.31 7.79
CA ASP A 316 16.40 1.06 8.51
C ASP A 316 16.28 -0.26 9.28
N ALA A 317 15.13 -0.50 9.92
CA ALA A 317 14.83 -1.78 10.56
C ALA A 317 14.90 -2.97 9.57
N TRP A 318 14.38 -2.80 8.35
CA TRP A 318 14.44 -3.80 7.30
C TRP A 318 15.87 -4.06 6.86
N ASN A 319 16.64 -3.00 6.57
CA ASN A 319 18.04 -3.12 6.15
C ASN A 319 18.89 -3.82 7.22
N ARG A 320 18.80 -3.41 8.49
CA ARG A 320 19.47 -4.10 9.61
C ARG A 320 19.08 -5.58 9.69
N SER A 321 17.80 -5.90 9.47
CA SER A 321 17.35 -7.29 9.39
C SER A 321 17.94 -8.05 8.20
N GLN A 322 18.17 -7.42 7.05
CA GLN A 322 18.79 -8.09 5.90
C GLN A 322 20.31 -8.28 6.10
N HIS A 323 20.98 -7.35 6.78
CA HIS A 323 22.39 -7.47 7.13
C HIS A 323 22.68 -8.60 8.13
N SER A 324 21.74 -8.91 9.03
CA SER A 324 21.92 -9.99 10.00
C SER A 324 21.75 -11.41 9.40
N ILE A 325 21.11 -11.51 8.22
CA ILE A 325 20.91 -12.78 7.51
C ILE A 325 22.24 -13.24 6.89
N GLN A 326 22.70 -14.43 7.30
CA GLN A 326 23.97 -15.01 6.84
C GLN A 326 23.92 -15.52 5.40
N ASP A 327 22.81 -16.16 5.02
CA ASP A 327 22.59 -16.71 3.67
C ASP A 327 22.01 -15.64 2.74
N PRO A 328 22.76 -15.13 1.73
CA PRO A 328 22.25 -14.11 0.82
C PRO A 328 20.97 -14.53 0.09
N GLU A 329 20.76 -15.82 -0.19
CA GLU A 329 19.54 -16.29 -0.86
C GLU A 329 18.27 -16.10 0.00
N GLN A 330 18.42 -15.96 1.32
CA GLN A 330 17.31 -15.68 2.24
C GLN A 330 17.02 -14.18 2.40
N ARG A 331 17.89 -13.30 1.89
CA ARG A 331 17.67 -11.86 1.91
C ARG A 331 16.60 -11.46 0.89
N SER A 332 15.96 -10.34 1.18
CA SER A 332 14.91 -9.76 0.35
C SER A 332 15.12 -8.25 0.17
N ILE A 333 15.07 -7.82 -1.08
CA ILE A 333 15.01 -6.40 -1.46
C ILE A 333 13.55 -5.95 -1.42
N VAL A 334 13.26 -4.72 -0.99
CA VAL A 334 11.92 -4.10 -1.06
C VAL A 334 11.96 -2.82 -1.88
N VAL A 335 11.12 -2.72 -2.91
CA VAL A 335 10.87 -1.48 -3.65
C VAL A 335 9.50 -0.92 -3.25
N TYR A 336 9.44 0.37 -2.92
CA TYR A 336 8.26 0.96 -2.30
C TYR A 336 7.98 2.43 -2.70
N GLY A 337 6.81 2.92 -2.31
CA GLY A 337 6.28 4.25 -2.59
C GLY A 337 5.99 5.10 -1.34
N HIS A 338 4.84 5.80 -1.32
CA HIS A 338 4.17 6.40 -0.14
C HIS A 338 4.87 7.55 0.61
N ASP A 339 6.19 7.70 0.48
CA ASP A 339 6.98 8.65 1.26
C ASP A 339 7.63 9.79 0.45
N ALA A 340 6.81 10.59 -0.23
CA ALA A 340 7.24 11.79 -0.96
C ALA A 340 8.01 12.83 -0.13
N ARG A 341 7.86 12.79 1.21
CA ARG A 341 8.56 13.69 2.13
C ARG A 341 10.04 13.32 2.19
N VAL A 342 10.34 12.03 2.27
CA VAL A 342 11.71 11.49 2.24
C VAL A 342 12.24 11.49 0.80
N GLY A 343 11.37 11.32 -0.19
CA GLY A 343 11.75 11.37 -1.60
C GLY A 343 12.43 10.08 -2.07
N LEU A 344 13.22 10.20 -3.15
CA LEU A 344 13.96 9.07 -3.73
C LEU A 344 14.99 8.49 -2.73
N GLN A 345 14.92 7.19 -2.49
CA GLN A 345 15.84 6.45 -1.61
C GLN A 345 16.48 5.30 -2.37
N VAL A 346 17.66 5.52 -2.95
CA VAL A 346 18.34 4.54 -3.84
C VAL A 346 19.86 4.44 -3.62
N GLY A 347 20.38 5.15 -2.62
CA GLY A 347 21.81 5.16 -2.30
C GLY A 347 22.27 3.95 -1.50
N THR A 348 23.59 3.82 -1.31
CA THR A 348 24.18 2.92 -0.32
C THR A 348 23.97 3.47 1.09
N GLU A 349 23.94 2.60 2.10
CA GLU A 349 23.92 3.01 3.49
C GLU A 349 25.33 3.34 3.99
N GLU A 350 25.43 4.10 5.07
CA GLU A 350 26.69 4.40 5.74
C GLU A 350 26.65 3.75 7.12
N GLU A 351 27.59 2.85 7.42
CA GLU A 351 27.79 2.29 8.76
C GLU A 351 29.06 2.87 9.39
N GLU A 352 28.94 3.31 10.64
CA GLU A 352 30.10 3.68 11.47
C GLU A 352 30.96 2.43 11.69
N SER A 353 32.24 2.50 11.32
CA SER A 353 33.17 1.42 11.62
C SER A 353 33.64 1.54 13.08
N ASP A 354 33.57 0.43 13.83
CA ASP A 354 34.04 0.37 15.22
C ASP A 354 35.51 0.83 15.31
N GLY A 355 35.73 2.08 15.72
CA GLY A 355 37.04 2.63 16.06
C GLY A 355 37.81 3.34 14.92
N ALA A 356 37.24 3.53 13.73
CA ALA A 356 37.82 4.39 12.71
C ALA A 356 36.87 5.52 12.30
N ASN A 357 37.42 6.72 12.11
CA ASN A 357 36.70 7.94 11.70
C ASN A 357 36.20 7.90 10.23
N GLU A 358 36.00 6.69 9.67
CA GLU A 358 35.56 6.45 8.30
C GLU A 358 34.27 5.63 8.30
N LEU A 359 33.23 6.19 7.66
CA LEU A 359 31.97 5.53 7.36
C LEU A 359 32.18 4.53 6.23
N SER A 360 31.85 3.26 6.46
CA SER A 360 31.88 2.25 5.42
C SER A 360 30.55 2.25 4.66
N LYS A 361 30.60 2.20 3.32
CA LYS A 361 29.39 2.12 2.49
C LYS A 361 28.89 0.68 2.46
N VAL A 362 27.66 0.47 2.88
CA VAL A 362 27.02 -0.85 2.95
C VAL A 362 25.85 -0.92 1.97
N ALA A 363 25.57 -2.12 1.47
CA ALA A 363 24.51 -2.33 0.49
C ALA A 363 23.13 -2.11 1.08
N ARG A 364 22.28 -1.38 0.37
CA ARG A 364 20.90 -1.13 0.75
C ARG A 364 19.94 -2.16 0.13
N TYR A 365 19.00 -2.65 0.92
CA TYR A 365 17.94 -3.61 0.53
C TYR A 365 16.56 -2.97 0.45
N THR A 366 16.42 -1.66 0.63
CA THR A 366 15.16 -0.92 0.45
C THR A 366 15.31 0.19 -0.59
N PHE A 367 14.36 0.32 -1.52
CA PHE A 367 14.39 1.32 -2.58
C PHE A 367 13.08 2.10 -2.64
N GLY A 368 13.10 3.36 -2.24
CA GLY A 368 11.93 4.23 -2.22
C GLY A 368 11.85 5.05 -3.50
N LEU A 369 10.74 4.93 -4.24
CA LEU A 369 10.56 5.56 -5.56
C LEU A 369 9.63 6.78 -5.53
N ASP A 370 8.93 7.05 -4.43
CA ASP A 370 8.06 8.23 -4.31
C ASP A 370 8.90 9.52 -4.24
N SER A 371 9.15 10.09 -5.41
CA SER A 371 9.90 11.33 -5.57
C SER A 371 9.01 12.57 -5.49
N GLY A 372 7.72 12.40 -5.12
CA GLY A 372 6.76 13.48 -4.92
C GLY A 372 6.22 14.09 -6.21
N CYS A 373 5.89 13.26 -7.21
CA CYS A 373 5.31 13.68 -8.49
C CYS A 373 4.15 14.68 -8.29
N VAL A 374 3.23 14.34 -7.39
CA VAL A 374 2.06 15.18 -7.03
C VAL A 374 2.41 16.58 -6.49
N TYR A 375 3.63 16.76 -5.98
CA TYR A 375 4.09 18.05 -5.47
C TYR A 375 4.88 18.85 -6.51
N GLY A 376 4.81 18.47 -7.78
CA GLY A 376 5.55 19.10 -8.88
C GLY A 376 7.05 18.81 -8.82
N LYS A 377 7.44 17.68 -8.23
CA LYS A 377 8.84 17.21 -8.22
C LYS A 377 9.09 16.32 -9.44
N LYS A 378 9.29 15.01 -9.23
CA LYS A 378 9.59 14.05 -10.30
C LYS A 378 8.75 12.80 -10.17
N LEU A 379 8.44 12.17 -11.29
CA LEU A 379 8.00 10.77 -11.34
C LEU A 379 9.22 9.89 -11.65
N THR A 380 9.35 8.78 -10.92
CA THR A 380 10.54 7.93 -10.95
C THR A 380 10.21 6.50 -11.35
N ALA A 381 11.05 5.95 -12.22
CA ALA A 381 11.15 4.52 -12.50
C ALA A 381 12.50 3.98 -12.03
N MET A 382 12.48 2.77 -11.45
CA MET A 382 13.63 1.89 -11.36
C MET A 382 13.55 0.87 -12.51
N VAL A 383 14.60 0.80 -13.31
CA VAL A 383 14.75 -0.23 -14.34
C VAL A 383 15.68 -1.30 -13.79
N VAL A 384 15.20 -2.53 -13.66
CA VAL A 384 15.99 -3.70 -13.23
C VAL A 384 16.16 -4.63 -14.42
N GLU A 385 17.40 -4.96 -14.77
CA GLU A 385 17.71 -5.74 -15.96
C GLU A 385 18.93 -6.65 -15.73
N LYS A 386 19.04 -7.72 -16.52
CA LYS A 386 20.24 -8.56 -16.51
C LYS A 386 21.45 -7.75 -16.96
N ARG A 387 22.57 -7.91 -16.25
CA ARG A 387 23.83 -7.31 -16.64
C ARG A 387 24.33 -7.91 -17.96
N THR A 388 24.94 -7.08 -18.79
CA THR A 388 25.50 -7.48 -20.09
C THR A 388 26.72 -8.40 -19.98
N ASP A 389 27.41 -8.40 -18.84
CA ASP A 389 28.53 -9.30 -18.52
C ASP A 389 28.07 -10.69 -18.02
N GLY A 390 26.75 -10.89 -17.85
CA GLY A 390 26.18 -12.15 -17.37
C GLY A 390 26.22 -12.32 -15.85
N GLU A 391 26.73 -11.35 -15.09
CA GLU A 391 26.93 -11.46 -13.63
C GLU A 391 25.71 -10.99 -12.80
N GLY A 392 24.50 -11.40 -13.20
CA GLY A 392 23.28 -11.16 -12.42
C GLY A 392 22.48 -9.94 -12.85
N LEU A 393 21.90 -9.21 -11.88
CA LEU A 393 21.03 -8.05 -12.11
C LEU A 393 21.75 -6.72 -11.82
N SER A 394 21.33 -5.68 -12.51
CA SER A 394 21.62 -4.28 -12.20
C SER A 394 20.35 -3.47 -12.19
N HIS A 395 20.41 -2.29 -11.60
CA HIS A 395 19.35 -1.30 -11.74
C HIS A 395 19.88 0.05 -12.20
N SER A 396 18.99 0.83 -12.81
CA SER A 396 19.16 2.25 -13.07
C SER A 396 17.91 3.03 -12.67
N ILE A 397 18.07 4.32 -12.40
CA ILE A 397 16.96 5.22 -12.04
C ILE A 397 16.71 6.20 -13.18
N VAL A 398 15.46 6.28 -13.61
CA VAL A 398 15.00 7.20 -14.65
C VAL A 398 13.90 8.08 -14.08
N GLN A 399 14.01 9.38 -14.30
CA GLN A 399 13.04 10.36 -13.79
C GLN A 399 12.56 11.30 -14.88
N VAL A 400 11.32 11.75 -14.76
CA VAL A 400 10.76 12.88 -15.52
C VAL A 400 10.28 13.94 -14.55
N ASP A 401 10.37 15.21 -14.94
CA ASP A 401 9.87 16.32 -14.13
C ASP A 401 8.34 16.35 -14.19
N ALA A 402 7.71 16.56 -13.03
CA ALA A 402 6.28 16.73 -12.92
C ALA A 402 5.93 18.21 -13.04
N ILE A 403 4.91 18.54 -13.82
CA ILE A 403 4.46 19.92 -13.94
C ILE A 403 3.50 20.19 -12.80
N LYS A 404 3.88 21.11 -11.90
CA LYS A 404 2.98 21.57 -10.84
C LYS A 404 1.78 22.25 -11.50
N GLN A 405 0.59 21.64 -11.39
CA GLN A 405 -0.63 22.33 -11.77
C GLN A 405 -0.93 23.40 -10.72
N ASP A 406 -0.97 24.66 -11.14
CA ASP A 406 -1.46 25.74 -10.27
C ASP A 406 -2.94 25.47 -9.96
N LYS A 407 -3.30 25.63 -8.68
CA LYS A 407 -4.70 25.54 -8.27
C LYS A 407 -5.38 26.84 -8.69
N ASP A 408 -6.17 26.79 -9.75
CA ASP A 408 -7.11 27.85 -10.11
C ASP A 408 -8.19 28.05 -9.03
#